data_AF-A0A529KFF4-F1
#
_entry.id   AF-A0A529KFF4-F1
#
_cell.length_a   1.000
_cell.length_b   1.000
_cell.length_c   1.000
_cell.angle_alpha   90.00
_cell.angle_beta   90.00
_cell.angle_gamma   90.00
#
_symmetry.space_group_name_H-M   'P 1'
#
loop_
_entity.id
_entity.type
_entity.pdbx_description
1 polymer ?
#
loop_
_entity_poly.entity_id
_entity_poly.type
_entity_poly.pdbx_seq_one_letter_code
_entity_poly.pdbx_strand_id
1 'polypeptide(L)' 'MTIYKSNGDRVPDHIHAMAEEARAGRVDRREFLALASVFGASTAMAYGMLGLANPTPARAQDVQGKKGGILKVAMWIK' A
#
# COMPACT_ATOMS: atom_id res chain seq x y z
N MET A 1 13.39 34.49 6.61
CA MET A 1 12.24 33.61 6.38
C MET A 1 12.66 32.19 6.70
N THR A 2 12.13 31.59 7.77
CA THR A 2 12.50 30.24 8.19
C THR A 2 11.70 29.23 7.36
N ILE A 3 12.38 28.47 6.50
CA ILE A 3 11.74 27.44 5.69
C ILE A 3 11.71 26.15 6.50
N TYR A 4 10.52 25.70 6.87
CA TYR A 4 10.31 24.37 7.46
C TYR A 4 10.29 23.35 6.33
N LYS A 5 11.27 22.45 6.28
CA LYS A 5 11.25 21.29 5.39
C LYS A 5 10.32 20.25 5.99
N SER A 6 9.34 19.77 5.22
CA SER A 6 8.68 18.52 5.56
C SER A 6 9.73 17.41 5.39
N ASN A 7 9.89 16.55 6.38
CA ASN A 7 10.73 15.35 6.26
C ASN A 7 10.09 14.31 5.32
N GLY A 8 9.37 14.73 4.28
CA GLY A 8 8.65 13.86 3.35
C GLY A 8 9.56 12.95 2.52
N ASP A 9 10.86 13.22 2.53
CA ASP A 9 11.88 12.42 1.87
C ASP A 9 12.40 11.27 2.74
N ARG A 10 11.93 11.14 3.99
CA ARG A 10 12.42 10.14 4.95
C ARG A 10 11.28 9.28 5.47
N VAL A 11 11.38 7.99 5.22
CA VAL A 11 10.55 6.97 5.87
C VAL A 11 11.35 6.29 6.99
N PRO A 12 10.69 5.66 7.97
CA PRO A 12 11.38 4.85 8.97
C PRO A 12 12.13 3.66 8.37
N ASP A 13 13.20 3.22 9.04
CA ASP A 13 14.04 2.08 8.61
C ASP A 13 13.26 0.77 8.44
N HIS A 14 12.17 0.59 9.20
CA HIS A 14 11.30 -0.58 9.05
C HIS A 14 10.58 -0.63 7.69
N ILE A 15 10.29 0.52 7.07
CA ILE A 15 9.72 0.58 5.72
C ILE A 15 10.77 0.21 4.68
N HIS A 16 12.03 0.55 4.89
CA HIS A 16 13.12 0.08 4.04
C HIS A 16 13.29 -1.44 4.11
N ALA A 17 13.24 -2.03 5.30
CA ALA A 17 13.28 -3.49 5.47
C ALA A 17 12.06 -4.16 4.80
N MET A 18 10.87 -3.59 5.01
CA MET A 18 9.63 -4.11 4.41
C MET A 18 9.64 -4.00 2.88
N ALA A 19 10.29 -2.99 2.29
CA ALA A 19 10.46 -2.89 0.85
C ALA A 19 11.26 -4.06 0.29
N GLU A 20 12.34 -4.47 0.97
CA GLU A 20 13.14 -5.64 0.59
C GLU A 20 12.33 -6.94 0.74
N GLU A 21 11.50 -7.06 1.77
CA GLU A 21 10.61 -8.21 1.95
C GLU A 21 9.51 -8.27 0.89
N ALA A 22 8.92 -7.13 0.52
CA ALA A 22 7.93 -7.02 -0.53
C ALA A 22 8.55 -7.31 -1.91
N ARG A 23 9.79 -6.87 -2.14
CA ARG A 23 10.56 -7.23 -3.34
C ARG A 23 10.91 -8.72 -3.39
N ALA A 24 11.20 -9.33 -2.25
CA ALA A 24 11.40 -10.77 -2.13
C ALA A 24 10.11 -11.59 -2.21
N GLY A 25 8.93 -10.95 -2.32
CA GLY A 25 7.63 -11.61 -2.37
C GLY A 25 7.19 -12.23 -1.04
N ARG A 26 7.85 -11.89 0.07
CA ARG A 26 7.49 -12.35 1.43
C ARG A 26 6.34 -11.54 2.04
N VAL A 27 6.15 -10.32 1.54
CA VAL A 27 5.10 -9.38 1.93
C VAL A 27 4.31 -8.98 0.70
N ASP A 28 2.99 -8.84 0.83
CA ASP A 28 2.16 -8.41 -0.30
C ASP A 28 2.49 -6.97 -0.68
N ARG A 29 2.60 -6.72 -1.99
CA ARG A 29 2.93 -5.40 -2.54
C ARG A 29 1.93 -4.33 -2.10
N ARG A 30 0.64 -4.67 -1.96
CA ARG A 30 -0.42 -3.73 -1.57
C ARG A 30 -0.31 -3.36 -0.10
N GLU A 31 0.06 -4.31 0.75
CA GLU A 31 0.32 -4.07 2.17
C GLU A 31 1.51 -3.13 2.37
N PHE A 32 2.60 -3.34 1.62
CA PHE A 32 3.73 -2.42 1.62
C PHE A 32 3.33 -1.02 1.13
N LEU A 33 2.59 -0.91 0.02
CA LEU A 33 2.15 0.39 -0.50
C LEU A 33 1.22 1.13 0.48
N ALA A 34 0.36 0.40 1.19
CA ALA A 34 -0.50 0.96 2.22
C ALA A 34 0.33 1.51 3.39
N LEU A 35 1.26 0.73 3.93
CA LEU A 35 2.13 1.19 5.02
C LEU A 35 3.05 2.32 4.58
N ALA A 36 3.68 2.23 3.42
CA ALA A 36 4.50 3.31 2.87
C ALA A 36 3.71 4.63 2.77
N SER A 37 2.44 4.56 2.33
CA SER A 37 1.55 5.73 2.25
C SER A 37 1.20 6.30 3.63
N VAL A 38 0.98 5.45 4.64
CA VAL A 38 0.73 5.88 6.03
C VAL A 38 1.93 6.64 6.60
N PHE A 39 3.16 6.21 6.27
CA PHE A 39 4.38 6.89 6.70
C PHE A 39 4.77 8.09 5.82
N GLY A 40 3.91 8.50 4.89
CA GLY A 40 4.11 9.69 4.07
C GLY A 40 5.05 9.48 2.87
N ALA A 41 5.36 8.23 2.51
CA ALA A 41 6.08 7.95 1.27
C ALA A 41 5.21 8.37 0.07
N SER A 42 5.77 9.20 -0.81
CA SER A 42 5.12 9.49 -2.07
C SER A 42 5.00 8.22 -2.92
N THR A 43 4.06 8.19 -3.86
CA THR A 43 3.93 7.08 -4.82
C THR A 43 5.25 6.83 -5.56
N ALA A 44 5.96 7.89 -5.97
CA ALA A 44 7.25 7.74 -6.64
C ALA A 44 8.30 7.06 -5.73
N MET A 45 8.35 7.45 -4.45
CA MET A 45 9.26 6.87 -3.46
C MET A 45 8.95 5.40 -3.20
N ALA A 46 7.70 5.04 -2.93
CA ALA A 46 7.31 3.68 -2.61
C ALA A 46 7.54 2.71 -3.79
N TYR A 47 7.24 3.14 -5.03
CA TYR A 47 7.53 2.33 -6.21
C TYR A 47 9.03 2.25 -6.52
N GLY A 48 9.78 3.32 -6.26
CA GLY A 48 11.24 3.32 -6.31
C GLY A 48 11.87 2.32 -5.34
N MET A 49 11.37 2.25 -4.11
CA MET A 49 11.79 1.26 -3.10
C MET A 49 11.56 -0.18 -3.55
N LEU A 50 10.47 -0.44 -4.28
CA LEU A 50 10.20 -1.76 -4.84
C LEU A 50 11.03 -2.08 -6.10
N GLY A 51 11.84 -1.14 -6.59
CA GLY A 51 12.55 -1.28 -7.87
C GLY A 51 11.62 -1.33 -9.09
N LEU A 52 10.39 -0.82 -8.96
CA LEU A 52 9.35 -0.91 -9.97
C LEU A 52 9.21 0.46 -10.66
N ALA A 53 9.96 0.64 -11.76
CA ALA A 53 10.02 1.89 -12.51
C ALA A 53 8.75 2.24 -13.30
N ASN A 54 7.77 1.33 -13.37
CA ASN A 54 6.53 1.55 -14.09
C ASN A 54 5.35 1.10 -13.22
N PRO A 55 4.37 1.97 -12.92
CA PRO A 55 3.09 1.55 -12.37
C PRO A 55 2.40 0.66 -13.41
N THR A 56 2.71 -0.63 -13.37
CA THR A 56 1.89 -1.64 -14.04
C THR A 56 0.51 -1.49 -13.41
N PRO A 57 -0.57 -1.32 -14.21
CA PRO A 57 -1.92 -1.27 -13.67
C PRO A 57 -2.08 -2.44 -12.72
N ALA A 58 -2.33 -2.15 -11.45
CA ALA A 58 -2.61 -3.19 -10.47
C ALA A 58 -3.86 -3.89 -10.97
N ARG A 59 -3.69 -5.03 -11.63
CA ARG A 59 -4.77 -5.98 -11.81
C ARG A 59 -5.12 -6.38 -10.40
N ALA A 60 -6.21 -5.80 -9.88
CA ALA A 60 -6.91 -6.45 -8.80
C ALA A 60 -6.96 -7.93 -9.19
N GLN A 61 -6.52 -8.83 -8.30
CA GLN A 61 -6.78 -10.25 -8.49
C GLN A 61 -8.21 -10.35 -9.04
N ASP A 62 -8.40 -11.07 -10.13
CA ASP A 62 -9.66 -11.27 -10.83
C ASP A 62 -10.71 -11.98 -9.94
N VAL A 63 -10.76 -11.68 -8.63
CA VAL A 63 -12.00 -11.58 -7.90
C VAL A 63 -12.80 -10.49 -8.60
N GLN A 64 -13.52 -10.92 -9.63
CA GLN A 64 -14.74 -10.31 -10.10
C GLN A 64 -15.65 -10.16 -8.88
N GLY A 65 -15.39 -9.15 -8.04
CA GLY A 65 -16.29 -8.77 -6.97
C GLY A 65 -17.62 -8.55 -7.67
N LYS A 66 -18.60 -9.40 -7.39
CA LYS A 66 -19.92 -9.26 -8.01
C LYS A 66 -20.37 -7.84 -7.69
N LYS A 67 -20.38 -6.97 -8.71
CA LYS A 67 -20.89 -5.62 -8.56
C LYS A 67 -22.39 -5.77 -8.34
N GLY A 68 -22.81 -5.58 -7.10
CA GLY A 68 -24.18 -5.76 -6.66
C GLY A 68 -24.49 -7.16 -6.12
N GLY A 69 -25.54 -7.20 -5.29
CA GLY A 69 -26.03 -8.38 -4.58
C GLY A 69 -26.90 -7.96 -3.39
N ILE A 70 -27.80 -8.83 -2.95
CA ILE A 70 -28.62 -8.60 -1.75
C ILE A 70 -27.89 -9.22 -0.55
N LEU A 71 -27.37 -8.38 0.35
CA LEU A 71 -26.85 -8.83 1.64
C LEU A 71 -28.02 -9.09 2.59
N LYS A 72 -28.34 -10.36 2.85
CA LYS A 72 -29.33 -10.74 3.87
C LYS A 72 -28.64 -10.80 5.22
N VAL A 73 -28.89 -9.80 6.07
CA VAL A 73 -28.42 -9.78 7.46
C VAL A 73 -29.59 -10.20 8.34
N ALA A 74 -29.41 -11.28 9.12
CA ALA A 74 -30.36 -11.68 10.15
C ALA A 74 -29.73 -11.45 11.53
N MET A 75 -30.52 -10.92 12.46
CA MET A 75 -30.16 -10.76 13.86
C MET A 75 -30.88 -11.82 14.67
N TRP A 76 -30.16 -12.51 15.55
CA TRP A 76 -30.79 -13.42 16.52
C TRP A 76 -31.40 -12.58 17.65
N ILE A 77 -32.71 -12.65 17.80
CA ILE A 77 -33.46 -12.00 18.88
C ILE A 77 -33.87 -13.10 19.86
N LYS A 78 -33.55 -12.94 21.13
CA LYS A 78 -33.95 -13.82 22.24
C LYS A 78 -34.76 -13.04 23.26
#